data_AF-A0AB37KDW7-F1
#
_entry.id   AF-A0AB37KDW7-F1
#
_cell.length_a   1.000
_cell.length_b   1.000
_cell.length_c   1.000
_cell.angle_alpha   90.00
_cell.angle_beta   90.00
_cell.angle_gamma   90.00
#
_symmetry.space_group_name_H-M   'P 1'
#
loop_
_entity.id
_entity.type
_entity.pdbx_description
1 polymer ?
#
loop_
_entity_poly.entity_id
_entity_poly.type
_entity_poly.pdbx_seq_one_letter_code
_entity_poly.pdbx_strand_id
1 'polypeptide(L)' 'MNNDIFEDMFDLLKCEYLSDLHFKDIQVFQKLKTSNYENYTLLNLKDFFQYVFQIEIHSYEDIKKFLNQETMEETK' A
#
# COMPACT_ATOMS: atom_id res chain seq x y z
N MET A 1 14.88 -9.53 -9.83
CA MET A 1 14.29 -8.25 -9.41
C MET A 1 13.33 -8.58 -8.29
N ASN A 2 13.69 -8.24 -7.06
CA ASN A 2 12.77 -8.31 -5.94
C ASN A 2 11.85 -7.10 -6.07
N ASN A 3 10.67 -7.31 -6.63
CA ASN A 3 9.65 -6.26 -6.64
C ASN A 3 9.11 -6.19 -5.21
N ASP A 4 9.75 -5.36 -4.38
CA ASP A 4 9.32 -5.11 -3.02
C ASP A 4 8.52 -3.81 -2.94
N ILE A 5 7.22 -3.91 -2.65
CA ILE A 5 6.36 -2.74 -2.52
C ILE A 5 6.79 -1.85 -1.35
N PHE A 6 7.42 -2.39 -0.30
CA PHE A 6 7.91 -1.59 0.81
C PHE A 6 9.05 -0.67 0.37
N GLU A 7 10.04 -1.21 -0.35
CA GLU A 7 11.17 -0.43 -0.88
C GLU A 7 10.68 0.58 -1.93
N ASP A 8 9.83 0.15 -2.86
CA ASP A 8 9.31 1.03 -3.90
C ASP A 8 8.48 2.18 -3.31
N MET A 9 7.60 1.92 -2.34
CA MET A 9 6.81 2.97 -1.71
C MET A 9 7.67 3.88 -0.82
N PHE A 10 8.69 3.33 -0.16
CA PHE A 10 9.66 4.11 0.61
C PHE A 10 10.40 5.12 -0.29
N ASP A 11 10.91 4.68 -1.43
CA ASP A 11 11.60 5.52 -2.40
C ASP A 11 10.66 6.53 -3.06
N LEU A 12 9.45 6.10 -3.43
CA LEU A 12 8.45 6.94 -4.10
C LEU A 12 7.93 8.07 -3.19
N LEU A 13 7.76 7.79 -1.90
CA LEU A 13 7.29 8.77 -0.91
C LEU A 13 8.45 9.53 -0.24
N LYS A 14 9.69 9.19 -0.59
CA LYS A 14 10.91 9.74 0.02
C LYS A 14 10.81 9.75 1.54
N CYS A 15 10.41 8.61 2.10
CA CYS A 15 10.33 8.43 3.54
C CYS A 15 11.74 8.51 4.15
N GLU A 16 11.83 8.99 5.38
CA GLU A 16 13.12 9.01 6.10
C GLU A 16 13.32 7.65 6.80
N TYR A 17 12.22 7.05 7.27
CA TYR A 17 12.19 5.73 7.88
C TYR A 17 11.08 4.87 7.27
N LEU A 18 11.28 3.54 7.24
CA LEU A 18 10.25 2.61 6.74
C LEU A 18 8.95 2.71 7.57
N SER A 19 9.07 3.01 8.86
CA SER A 19 7.95 3.28 9.76
C SER A 19 7.08 4.46 9.32
N ASP A 20 7.62 5.40 8.54
CA ASP A 20 6.85 6.54 8.06
C ASP A 20 5.73 6.10 7.11
N LEU A 21 5.87 4.95 6.44
CA LEU A 21 4.84 4.41 5.56
C LEU A 21 3.53 4.19 6.31
N HIS A 22 3.60 3.72 7.57
CA HIS A 22 2.43 3.53 8.42
C HIS A 22 1.73 4.86 8.75
N PHE A 23 2.48 5.95 8.92
CA PHE A 23 1.92 7.28 9.19
C PHE A 23 1.55 8.06 7.93
N LYS A 24 1.91 7.56 6.76
CA LYS A 24 1.66 8.16 5.45
C LYS A 24 0.68 7.33 4.62
N ASP A 25 -0.17 6.57 5.28
CA ASP A 25 -1.22 5.74 4.70
C ASP A 25 -2.01 6.45 3.58
N ILE A 26 -2.44 7.70 3.78
CA ILE A 26 -3.14 8.50 2.76
C ILE A 26 -2.28 8.71 1.51
N GLN A 27 -0.99 9.00 1.68
CA GLN A 27 -0.06 9.21 0.56
C GLN A 27 0.24 7.88 -0.16
N VAL A 28 0.40 6.80 0.61
CA VAL A 28 0.57 5.44 0.07
C VAL A 28 -0.65 5.05 -0.77
N PHE A 29 -1.86 5.32 -0.30
CA PHE A 29 -3.09 5.02 -1.02
C PHE A 29 -3.22 5.79 -2.32
N GLN A 30 -2.97 7.11 -2.29
CA GLN A 30 -2.94 7.92 -3.51
C GLN A 30 -1.91 7.40 -4.51
N LYS A 31 -0.74 6.97 -4.02
CA LYS A 31 0.30 6.42 -4.88
C LYS A 31 -0.11 5.07 -5.47
N LEU A 32 -0.64 4.16 -4.66
CA LEU A 32 -1.16 2.86 -5.07
C LEU A 32 -2.23 2.95 -6.15
N LYS A 33 -3.12 3.94 -6.09
CA LYS A 33 -4.12 4.21 -7.15
C LYS A 33 -3.48 4.49 -8.52
N THR A 34 -2.28 5.08 -8.53
CA THR A 34 -1.55 5.46 -9.75
C THR A 34 -0.44 4.48 -10.14
N SER A 35 -0.05 3.58 -9.24
CA SER A 35 1.00 2.58 -9.43
C SER A 35 0.45 1.25 -9.92
N ASN A 36 1.25 0.49 -10.66
CA ASN A 36 0.89 -0.85 -11.10
C ASN A 36 1.22 -1.90 -10.02
N TYR A 37 0.33 -2.05 -9.03
CA TYR A 37 0.51 -2.99 -7.93
C TYR A 37 0.42 -4.47 -8.34
N GLU A 38 -0.07 -4.80 -9.54
CA GLU A 38 -0.14 -6.17 -10.04
C GLU A 38 1.26 -6.75 -10.35
N ASN A 39 2.30 -5.91 -10.37
CA ASN A 39 3.69 -6.33 -10.50
C ASN A 39 4.30 -6.94 -9.23
N TYR A 40 3.60 -6.81 -8.08
CA TYR A 40 4.02 -7.36 -6.80
C TYR A 40 3.30 -8.68 -6.53
N THR A 41 3.97 -9.57 -5.78
CA THR A 41 3.33 -10.81 -5.35
C THR A 41 2.22 -10.51 -4.35
N LEU A 42 1.15 -11.32 -4.38
CA LEU A 42 0.04 -11.19 -3.45
C LEU A 42 0.49 -11.29 -1.98
N LEU A 43 1.49 -12.11 -1.67
CA LEU A 43 2.04 -12.22 -0.32
C LEU A 43 2.65 -10.89 0.14
N ASN A 44 3.45 -10.26 -0.72
CA ASN A 44 4.06 -8.98 -0.38
C ASN A 44 3.00 -7.87 -0.20
N LEU A 45 1.99 -7.87 -1.06
CA LEU A 45 0.85 -6.95 -0.91
C LEU A 45 0.09 -7.19 0.39
N LYS A 46 -0.12 -8.45 0.80
CA LYS A 46 -0.78 -8.78 2.07
C LYS A 46 -0.06 -8.17 3.26
N ASP A 47 1.24 -8.43 3.36
CA ASP A 47 2.07 -7.93 4.46
C ASP A 47 2.10 -6.39 4.45
N PHE A 48 2.18 -5.77 3.27
CA PHE A 48 2.17 -4.32 3.10
C PHE A 48 0.84 -3.67 3.53
N PHE A 49 -0.28 -4.22 3.07
CA PHE A 49 -1.60 -3.67 3.39
C PHE A 49 -1.93 -3.85 4.88
N GLN A 50 -1.53 -4.98 5.47
CA GLN A 50 -1.64 -5.19 6.91
C GLN A 50 -0.76 -4.20 7.68
N TYR A 51 0.46 -3.94 7.22
CA TYR A 51 1.38 -3.01 7.89
C TYR A 51 0.89 -1.55 7.82
N VAL A 52 0.62 -1.06 6.62
CA VAL A 52 0.29 0.36 6.38
C VAL A 52 -1.15 0.68 6.77
N PHE A 53 -2.10 -0.14 6.34
CA PHE A 53 -3.52 0.14 6.46
C PHE A 53 -4.22 -0.65 7.57
N GLN A 54 -3.52 -1.61 8.21
CA GLN A 54 -4.10 -2.52 9.20
C GLN A 54 -5.31 -3.31 8.64
N ILE A 55 -5.30 -3.58 7.33
CA ILE A 55 -6.34 -4.38 6.67
C ILE A 55 -5.77 -5.69 6.15
N GLU A 56 -6.59 -6.74 6.20
CA GLU A 56 -6.26 -8.02 5.61
C GLU A 56 -6.87 -8.11 4.20
N ILE A 57 -6.03 -8.33 3.21
CA ILE A 57 -6.45 -8.60 1.83
C ILE A 57 -6.25 -10.07 1.53
N HIS A 58 -7.12 -10.68 0.73
CA HIS A 58 -6.98 -12.09 0.34
C HIS A 58 -6.69 -12.26 -1.14
N SER A 59 -6.98 -11.25 -1.96
CA SER A 59 -6.89 -11.26 -3.41
C SER A 59 -6.56 -9.87 -3.98
N TYR A 60 -6.14 -9.83 -5.25
CA TYR A 60 -6.00 -8.56 -6.00
C TYR A 60 -7.34 -7.84 -6.18
N GLU A 61 -8.46 -8.55 -6.12
CA GLU A 61 -9.79 -7.93 -6.19
C GLU A 61 -10.10 -7.12 -4.93
N ASP A 62 -9.65 -7.57 -3.76
CA ASP A 62 -9.79 -6.82 -2.51
C ASP A 62 -9.00 -5.51 -2.56
N ILE A 63 -7.81 -5.55 -3.16
CA ILE A 63 -7.01 -4.34 -3.43
C ILE A 63 -7.78 -3.40 -4.36
N LYS A 64 -8.35 -3.91 -5.46
CA LYS A 64 -9.18 -3.10 -6.38
C LYS A 64 -10.37 -2.47 -5.67
N LYS A 65 -11.06 -3.23 -4.82
CA LYS A 65 -12.19 -2.73 -4.02
C LYS A 65 -11.74 -1.63 -3.06
N PHE A 66 -10.63 -1.84 -2.34
CA PHE A 66 -10.05 -0.84 -1.44
C PHE A 66 -9.66 0.43 -2.19
N LEU A 67 -8.95 0.31 -3.31
CA LEU A 67 -8.53 1.45 -4.12
C LEU A 67 -9.69 2.13 -4.87
N ASN A 68 -10.82 1.47 -5.08
CA ASN A 68 -12.01 2.11 -5.65
C ASN A 68 -12.76 3.00 -4.66
N GLN A 69 -12.42 2.99 -3.38
CA GLN A 69 -13.01 3.90 -2.40
C GLN A 69 -12.60 5.36 -2.71
N GLU A 70 -13.55 6.30 -2.68
CA GLU A 70 -13.31 7.72 -2.99
C GLU A 70 -12.39 8.40 -1.98
N THR A 71 -12.51 8.02 -0.71
CA THR A 71 -11.69 8.54 0.40
C THR A 71 -11.33 7.38 1.33
N MET A 72 -10.09 7.37 1.82
CA MET A 72 -9.79 6.68 3.06
C MET A 72 -10.41 7.50 4.17
N GLU A 73 -11.51 7.04 4.76
CA GLU A 73 -11.99 7.63 6.01
C GLU A 73 -10.90 7.39 7.06
N GLU A 74 -10.37 8.48 7.63
CA GLU A 74 -9.42 8.48 8.75
C GLU A 74 -10.05 7.74 9.94
N THR A 75 -10.01 6.41 9.92
CA THR A 75 -10.48 5.59 11.02
C THR A 75 -9.30 5.44 11.97
N LYS A 76 -9.11 6.50 12.76
CA LYS A 76 -8.08 6.62 13.80
C LYS A 76 -8.47 5.86 15.06
#